data_AF-A0A8T6P2V9-F1
#
_entry.id   AF-A0A8T6P2V9-F1
#
_cell.length_a   1.000
_cell.length_b   1.000
_cell.length_c   1.000
_cell.angle_alpha   90.00
_cell.angle_beta   90.00
_cell.angle_gamma   90.00
#
_symmetry.space_group_name_H-M   'P 1'
#
loop_
_entity.id
_entity.type
_entity.pdbx_description
1 polymer ?
#
loop_
_entity_poly.entity_id
_entity_poly.type
_entity_poly.pdbx_seq_one_letter_code
_entity_poly.pdbx_strand_id
1 'polypeptide(L)'
;MKNERMMILQMVEDGTISPSDAARLLDAMGESQANSPANTMNTSEEFTVGWVEPPEVPPIPPTPTPPVVPQPPIPPAAPLPPRPRRRREPDPGLAASLKEAGFHFNREQLRILDRADVDRETLLAFRELGYTRPDQLVQFARHDVTPEFARAVRALVGDELRAGHLIELRHHDVEIEDIYALHSIGFESIEIRQVIQMAIHDVDLDDVRDIRSLGYTHLTPRDFVEMAIHDVDVDLVRALAELGYQDLSGHDIVQLGIHDIDADYLWDAHRAGLGNLRLSALVKLAIHDTDLEAAAEAINLPGMTMDILPKLGVHDIAADLVRAVALYAGEGFAAQDLLRAARRDVDADYLIDAVELGLTHWSLNEMIAFHQHDIELEDLSDIVRLELAEIKPPLLIRLLENDVDLEAVRLALTLPNAQAEQMLSFEDADVDAELLRLLLATGVEDLTVSHVVALGKADIDRDFLRAISDGAINGLSASHLYQLARHDAEEDHVFAATTRYGRPISVEQLFEALRGNWDADDIPTL
;
A
#
# COMPACT_ATOMS: atom_id res chain seq x y z
N MET A 1 8.13 2.58 18.77
CA MET A 1 9.25 1.80 19.35
C MET A 1 9.24 0.30 19.08
N LYS A 2 8.17 -0.50 19.33
CA LYS A 2 8.17 -1.92 18.90
C LYS A 2 8.29 -2.04 17.37
N ASN A 3 7.56 -1.20 16.63
CA ASN A 3 7.56 -1.21 15.16
C ASN A 3 8.90 -0.75 14.57
N GLU A 4 9.51 0.33 15.08
CA GLU A 4 10.81 0.83 14.60
C GLU A 4 11.96 -0.14 14.89
N ARG A 5 11.95 -0.82 16.04
CA ARG A 5 12.94 -1.84 16.37
C ARG A 5 12.80 -3.07 15.48
N MET A 6 11.57 -3.48 15.16
CA MET A 6 11.31 -4.55 14.21
C MET A 6 11.74 -4.17 12.79
N MET A 7 11.52 -2.92 12.38
CA MET A 7 11.95 -2.41 11.08
C MET A 7 13.49 -2.44 10.94
N ILE A 8 14.23 -2.03 11.97
CA ILE A 8 15.71 -2.11 11.95
C ILE A 8 16.20 -3.56 11.90
N LEU A 9 15.50 -4.50 12.56
CA LEU A 9 15.85 -5.92 12.48
C LEU A 9 15.52 -6.51 11.11
N GLN A 10 14.41 -6.11 10.49
CA GLN A 10 14.02 -6.48 9.13
C GLN A 10 15.07 -6.01 8.12
N MET A 11 15.57 -4.78 8.27
CA MET A 11 16.61 -4.20 7.41
C MET A 11 17.97 -4.90 7.52
N VAL A 12 18.23 -5.63 8.62
CA VAL A 12 19.41 -6.49 8.74
C VAL A 12 19.19 -7.83 8.05
N GLU A 13 17.96 -8.35 8.14
CA GLU A 13 17.57 -9.63 7.56
C GLU A 13 17.53 -9.58 6.02
N ASP A 14 17.06 -8.47 5.44
CA ASP A 14 17.05 -8.25 3.99
C ASP A 14 18.38 -7.71 3.42
N GLY A 15 19.36 -7.42 4.29
CA GLY A 15 20.71 -6.98 3.91
C GLY A 15 20.80 -5.49 3.55
N THR A 16 19.75 -4.70 3.78
CA THR A 16 19.71 -3.26 3.52
C THR A 16 20.72 -2.50 4.39
N ILE A 17 20.96 -2.96 5.62
CA ILE A 17 21.96 -2.38 6.53
C ILE A 17 22.85 -3.45 7.15
N SER A 18 24.09 -3.07 7.47
CA SER A 18 24.99 -3.97 8.18
C SER A 18 24.56 -4.15 9.65
N PRO A 19 24.88 -5.30 10.29
CA PRO A 19 24.62 -5.49 11.72
C PRO A 19 25.24 -4.41 12.60
N SER A 20 26.38 -3.82 12.18
CA SER A 20 27.03 -2.71 12.88
C SER A 20 26.29 -1.38 12.77
N ASP A 21 25.56 -1.16 11.68
CA ASP A 21 24.76 0.06 11.49
C ASP A 21 23.42 -0.06 12.21
N ALA A 22 22.81 -1.25 12.20
CA ALA A 22 21.65 -1.56 13.02
C ALA A 22 21.92 -1.39 14.52
N ALA A 23 23.09 -1.83 15.00
CA ALA A 23 23.50 -1.63 16.39
C ALA A 23 23.56 -0.14 16.76
N ARG A 24 24.10 0.71 15.88
CA ARG A 24 24.18 2.17 16.09
C ARG A 24 22.81 2.83 16.12
N LEU A 25 21.90 2.42 15.23
CA LEU A 25 20.52 2.92 15.21
C LEU A 25 19.75 2.53 16.47
N LEU A 26 19.91 1.29 16.93
CA LEU A 26 19.28 0.80 18.16
C LEU A 26 19.82 1.47 19.43
N ASP A 27 21.11 1.84 19.44
CA ASP A 27 21.74 2.55 20.56
C ASP A 27 21.28 4.02 20.61
N ALA A 28 21.20 4.69 19.45
CA ALA A 28 20.68 6.05 19.34
C ALA A 28 19.20 6.17 19.76
N MET A 29 18.41 5.11 19.57
CA MET A 29 17.04 5.00 20.07
C MET A 29 16.96 4.79 21.60
N GLY A 30 18.02 4.26 22.21
CA GLY A 30 18.13 4.10 23.67
C GLY A 30 18.58 5.38 24.38
N GLU A 31 19.40 6.20 23.72
CA GLU A 31 19.94 7.45 24.28
C GLU A 31 18.91 8.59 24.37
N SER A 32 17.81 8.51 23.62
CA SER A 32 16.77 9.56 23.59
C SER A 32 15.97 9.71 24.90
N GLN A 33 16.12 8.78 25.86
CA GLN A 33 15.54 8.90 27.21
C GLN A 33 16.47 9.55 28.25
N ALA A 34 17.75 9.78 27.96
CA ALA A 34 18.69 10.29 28.97
C ALA A 34 18.79 11.82 29.04
N ASN A 35 18.21 12.56 28.08
CA ASN A 35 18.21 14.03 28.09
C ASN A 35 16.83 14.61 27.75
N SER A 36 16.00 14.76 28.78
CA SER A 36 14.91 15.74 28.78
C SER A 36 15.21 16.81 29.82
N PRO A 37 15.48 18.07 29.44
CA PRO A 37 15.50 19.15 30.41
C PRO A 37 14.07 19.56 30.76
N ALA A 38 13.84 19.71 32.05
CA ALA A 38 12.68 20.35 32.62
C ALA A 38 12.48 21.74 32.01
N ASN A 39 11.28 22.01 31.50
CA ASN A 39 10.96 23.30 30.93
C ASN A 39 10.62 24.29 32.07
N THR A 40 11.63 25.05 32.48
CA THR A 40 11.48 26.27 33.28
C THR A 40 11.94 27.48 32.47
N MET A 41 11.11 28.53 32.54
CA MET A 41 11.39 29.96 32.32
C MET A 41 11.17 30.55 30.91
N ASN A 42 10.08 31.33 30.83
CA ASN A 42 10.03 32.77 30.53
C ASN A 42 11.34 33.47 30.09
N THR A 43 11.33 34.09 28.91
CA THR A 43 11.71 35.49 28.53
C THR A 43 11.72 35.56 26.99
N SER A 44 10.76 36.18 26.31
CA SER A 44 10.67 37.61 25.90
C SER A 44 11.78 38.09 24.93
N GLU A 45 11.44 38.17 23.65
CA GLU A 45 11.75 39.23 22.65
C GLU A 45 10.97 38.88 21.35
N GLU A 46 9.80 39.48 21.13
CA GLU A 46 9.53 40.68 20.31
C GLU A 46 9.55 40.47 18.78
N PHE A 47 8.34 40.27 18.23
CA PHE A 47 7.96 40.72 16.90
C PHE A 47 6.58 41.38 17.01
N THR A 48 6.48 42.66 16.66
CA THR A 48 5.29 43.51 16.80
C THR A 48 4.55 43.66 15.47
N VAL A 49 3.24 43.40 15.48
CA VAL A 49 2.27 43.99 14.52
C VAL A 49 1.04 44.43 15.32
N GLY A 50 0.67 45.70 15.15
CA GLY A 50 -0.15 46.46 16.10
C GLY A 50 -1.65 46.17 16.12
N TRP A 51 -2.21 46.31 17.33
CA TRP A 51 -3.63 46.51 17.60
C TRP A 51 -3.77 47.67 18.59
N VAL A 52 -4.67 48.62 18.31
CA VAL A 52 -4.93 49.83 19.10
C VAL A 52 -6.28 49.69 19.81
N GLU A 53 -6.30 49.89 21.12
CA GLU A 53 -7.53 49.92 21.94
C GLU A 53 -8.35 51.21 21.72
N PRO A 54 -9.70 51.12 21.67
CA PRO A 54 -10.59 52.29 21.61
C PRO A 54 -10.89 52.89 23.00
N PRO A 55 -11.30 54.17 23.08
CA PRO A 55 -11.43 54.91 24.33
C PRO A 55 -12.74 54.62 25.09
N GLU A 56 -12.71 54.84 26.41
CA GLU A 56 -13.86 54.78 27.32
C GLU A 56 -14.96 55.80 26.99
N VAL A 57 -16.22 55.37 27.07
CA VAL A 57 -17.43 56.18 26.84
C VAL A 57 -18.17 56.42 28.17
N PRO A 58 -18.64 57.65 28.47
CA PRO A 58 -19.29 58.03 29.74
C PRO A 58 -20.70 57.45 29.93
N PRO A 59 -21.27 57.49 31.17
CA PRO A 59 -22.53 56.84 31.50
C PRO A 59 -23.77 57.53 30.91
N ILE A 60 -24.76 56.71 30.55
CA ILE A 60 -26.04 57.08 29.91
C ILE A 60 -27.10 57.47 30.98
N PRO A 61 -27.93 58.51 30.76
CA PRO A 61 -29.02 58.93 31.67
C PRO A 61 -30.22 57.95 31.71
N PRO A 62 -31.07 58.00 32.76
CA PRO A 62 -32.18 57.05 32.92
C PRO A 62 -33.36 57.34 31.98
N THR A 63 -33.85 56.29 31.33
CA THR A 63 -35.10 56.26 30.56
C THR A 63 -36.35 56.05 31.44
N PRO A 64 -37.53 56.55 31.01
CA PRO A 64 -38.77 56.54 31.79
C PRO A 64 -39.38 55.14 31.96
N THR A 65 -40.17 55.00 33.04
CA THR A 65 -40.82 53.76 33.47
C THR A 65 -41.91 53.29 32.50
N PRO A 66 -41.84 52.03 32.01
CA PRO A 66 -42.95 51.39 31.31
C PRO A 66 -44.11 51.03 32.28
N PRO A 67 -45.33 50.81 31.76
CA PRO A 67 -46.50 50.50 32.58
C PRO A 67 -46.31 49.17 33.32
N VAL A 68 -46.98 49.07 34.48
CA VAL A 68 -46.99 47.89 35.34
C VAL A 68 -47.51 46.69 34.55
N VAL A 69 -46.59 45.87 34.06
CA VAL A 69 -46.87 44.51 33.60
C VAL A 69 -47.19 43.70 34.87
N PRO A 70 -48.28 42.90 34.90
CA PRO A 70 -48.53 41.99 35.99
C PRO A 70 -47.29 41.11 36.19
N GLN A 71 -46.83 40.99 37.44
CA GLN A 71 -45.62 40.22 37.75
C GLN A 71 -45.75 38.82 37.12
N PRO A 72 -44.77 38.37 36.31
CA PRO A 72 -44.68 36.95 36.01
C PRO A 72 -44.55 36.20 37.34
N PRO A 73 -45.12 34.99 37.45
CA PRO A 73 -44.98 34.19 38.66
C PRO A 73 -43.51 34.06 39.01
N ILE A 74 -43.19 34.18 40.30
CA ILE A 74 -41.84 33.98 40.85
C ILE A 74 -41.25 32.71 40.22
N PRO A 75 -40.10 32.77 39.53
CA PRO A 75 -39.46 31.56 39.02
C PRO A 75 -39.24 30.62 40.20
N PRO A 76 -39.56 29.32 40.08
CA PRO A 76 -39.42 28.39 41.19
C PRO A 76 -38.00 28.43 41.71
N ALA A 77 -37.85 28.45 43.04
CA ALA A 77 -36.55 28.40 43.70
C ALA A 77 -35.69 27.30 43.05
N ALA A 78 -34.41 27.61 42.78
CA ALA A 78 -33.44 26.61 42.33
C ALA A 78 -33.59 25.36 43.21
N PRO A 79 -33.68 24.14 42.63
CA PRO A 79 -33.91 22.96 43.43
C PRO A 79 -32.80 22.88 44.48
N LEU A 80 -33.19 22.82 45.75
CA LEU A 80 -32.29 22.47 46.84
C LEU A 80 -31.51 21.23 46.40
N PRO A 81 -30.20 21.12 46.70
CA PRO A 81 -29.51 19.84 46.52
C PRO A 81 -30.39 18.77 47.16
N PRO A 82 -30.63 17.63 46.48
CA PRO A 82 -31.59 16.66 46.98
C PRO A 82 -31.25 16.40 48.44
N ARG A 83 -32.19 16.71 49.35
CA ARG A 83 -32.06 16.32 50.76
C ARG A 83 -31.64 14.86 50.73
N PRO A 84 -30.57 14.43 51.45
CA PRO A 84 -30.19 13.03 51.45
C PRO A 84 -31.46 12.26 51.77
N ARG A 85 -31.96 11.47 50.81
CA ARG A 85 -33.21 10.73 50.96
C ARG A 85 -33.14 10.09 52.34
N ARG A 86 -34.08 10.40 53.25
CA ARG A 86 -34.12 9.78 54.57
C ARG A 86 -33.96 8.29 54.31
N ARG A 87 -32.83 7.75 54.76
CA ARG A 87 -32.42 6.38 54.52
C ARG A 87 -33.52 5.48 55.09
N ARG A 88 -34.47 4.99 54.26
CA ARG A 88 -35.60 4.13 54.65
C ARG A 88 -35.06 2.95 55.46
N GLU A 89 -35.26 2.96 56.77
CA GLU A 89 -34.71 1.92 57.64
C GLU A 89 -35.26 0.56 57.20
N PRO A 90 -34.44 -0.50 57.17
CA PRO A 90 -34.93 -1.84 56.87
C PRO A 90 -36.08 -2.15 57.81
N ASP A 91 -37.11 -2.84 57.33
CA ASP A 91 -38.23 -3.26 58.17
C ASP A 91 -37.70 -3.99 59.43
N PRO A 92 -37.92 -3.46 60.66
CA PRO A 92 -37.51 -4.11 61.90
C PRO A 92 -38.07 -5.53 62.05
N GLY A 93 -39.24 -5.81 61.47
CA GLY A 93 -39.86 -7.14 61.44
C GLY A 93 -39.08 -8.13 60.57
N LEU A 94 -38.61 -7.70 59.39
CA LEU A 94 -37.76 -8.51 58.51
C LEU A 94 -36.45 -8.87 59.23
N ALA A 95 -35.75 -7.87 59.79
CA ALA A 95 -34.47 -8.10 60.46
C ALA A 95 -34.58 -9.08 61.65
N ALA A 96 -35.65 -8.99 62.45
CA ALA A 96 -35.92 -9.93 63.54
C ALA A 96 -36.20 -11.35 63.01
N SER A 97 -37.06 -11.47 61.99
CA SER A 97 -37.44 -12.76 61.42
C SER A 97 -36.27 -13.49 60.74
N LEU A 98 -35.34 -12.76 60.10
CA LEU A 98 -34.13 -13.31 59.51
C LEU A 98 -33.14 -13.80 60.58
N LYS A 99 -33.02 -13.06 61.69
CA LYS A 99 -32.19 -13.47 62.83
C LYS A 99 -32.73 -14.74 63.50
N GLU A 100 -34.04 -14.86 63.66
CA GLU A 100 -34.70 -16.08 64.15
C GLU A 100 -34.49 -17.27 63.21
N ALA A 101 -34.43 -17.02 61.89
CA ALA A 101 -34.14 -18.04 60.89
C ALA A 101 -32.65 -18.47 60.85
N GLY A 102 -31.78 -17.83 61.63
CA GLY A 102 -30.34 -18.11 61.70
C GLY A 102 -29.49 -17.34 60.69
N PHE A 103 -30.04 -16.33 60.02
CA PHE A 103 -29.27 -15.44 59.14
C PHE A 103 -28.75 -14.23 59.90
N HIS A 104 -27.47 -13.91 59.67
CA HIS A 104 -26.81 -12.76 60.27
C HIS A 104 -26.35 -11.80 59.17
N PHE A 105 -27.08 -10.70 59.01
CA PHE A 105 -26.76 -9.63 58.06
C PHE A 105 -26.41 -8.35 58.79
N ASN A 106 -25.46 -7.60 58.24
CA ASN A 106 -25.19 -6.24 58.70
C ASN A 106 -26.28 -5.27 58.20
N ARG A 107 -26.26 -4.03 58.71
CA ARG A 107 -27.28 -3.01 58.38
C ARG A 107 -27.35 -2.72 56.88
N GLU A 108 -26.24 -2.74 56.16
CA GLU A 108 -26.22 -2.45 54.73
C GLU A 108 -26.76 -3.60 53.89
N GLN A 109 -26.39 -4.83 54.24
CA GLN A 109 -26.92 -6.05 53.61
C GLN A 109 -28.45 -6.13 53.75
N LEU A 110 -28.99 -5.86 54.94
CA LEU A 110 -30.44 -5.81 55.17
C LEU A 110 -31.15 -4.79 54.28
N ARG A 111 -30.52 -3.65 53.97
CA ARG A 111 -31.09 -2.65 53.06
C ARG A 111 -31.12 -3.09 51.61
N ILE A 112 -30.14 -3.89 51.21
CA ILE A 112 -30.07 -4.41 49.84
C ILE A 112 -31.19 -5.43 49.66
N LEU A 113 -31.32 -6.36 50.60
CA LEU A 113 -32.39 -7.37 50.60
C LEU A 113 -33.79 -6.72 50.64
N ASP A 114 -34.02 -5.75 51.53
CA ASP A 114 -35.28 -4.99 51.63
C ASP A 114 -35.62 -4.23 50.33
N ARG A 115 -34.62 -3.72 49.62
CA ARG A 115 -34.84 -3.01 48.34
C ARG A 115 -35.14 -3.97 47.18
N ALA A 116 -34.52 -5.14 47.20
CA ALA A 116 -34.73 -6.19 46.21
C ALA A 116 -35.96 -7.07 46.52
N ASP A 117 -36.76 -6.69 47.52
CA ASP A 117 -37.95 -7.41 47.99
C ASP A 117 -37.67 -8.88 48.35
N VAL A 118 -36.47 -9.15 48.89
CA VAL A 118 -36.05 -10.50 49.28
C VAL A 118 -36.53 -10.81 50.69
N ASP A 119 -37.45 -11.75 50.80
CA ASP A 119 -38.07 -12.17 52.04
C ASP A 119 -37.39 -13.38 52.71
N ARG A 120 -37.91 -13.77 53.88
CA ARG A 120 -37.39 -14.92 54.64
C ARG A 120 -37.52 -16.22 53.86
N GLU A 121 -38.62 -16.42 53.14
CA GLU A 121 -38.90 -17.66 52.41
C GLU A 121 -37.88 -17.87 51.28
N THR A 122 -37.59 -16.81 50.53
CA THR A 122 -36.57 -16.80 49.47
C THR A 122 -35.19 -17.18 50.00
N LEU A 123 -34.77 -16.65 51.15
CA LEU A 123 -33.47 -16.99 51.75
C LEU A 123 -33.43 -18.43 52.28
N LEU A 124 -34.55 -18.95 52.81
CA LEU A 124 -34.65 -20.35 53.21
C LEU A 124 -34.56 -21.28 52.00
N ALA A 125 -35.21 -20.94 50.90
CA ALA A 125 -35.11 -21.67 49.64
C ALA A 125 -33.66 -21.73 49.12
N PHE A 126 -32.92 -20.61 49.17
CA PHE A 126 -31.48 -20.64 48.83
C PHE A 126 -30.65 -21.50 49.79
N ARG A 127 -30.99 -21.51 51.09
CA ARG A 127 -30.32 -22.38 52.07
C ARG A 127 -30.53 -23.86 51.78
N GLU A 128 -31.72 -24.26 51.33
CA GLU A 128 -32.00 -25.65 50.90
C GLU A 128 -31.15 -26.04 49.69
N LEU A 129 -30.85 -25.08 48.80
CA LEU A 129 -29.94 -25.27 47.69
C LEU A 129 -28.46 -25.25 48.10
N GLY A 130 -28.14 -25.06 49.38
CA GLY A 130 -26.78 -25.03 49.91
C GLY A 130 -26.15 -23.64 49.92
N TYR A 131 -26.86 -22.59 49.52
CA TYR A 131 -26.37 -21.22 49.56
C TYR A 131 -26.72 -20.54 50.90
N THR A 132 -25.76 -20.54 51.84
CA THR A 132 -25.97 -20.03 53.21
C THR A 132 -25.19 -18.76 53.58
N ARG A 133 -24.15 -18.38 52.82
CA ARG A 133 -23.27 -17.24 53.13
C ARG A 133 -24.01 -15.90 52.94
N PRO A 134 -24.01 -14.99 53.93
CA PRO A 134 -24.69 -13.70 53.81
C PRO A 134 -24.29 -12.88 52.59
N ASP A 135 -22.99 -12.80 52.29
CA ASP A 135 -22.50 -12.03 51.13
C ASP A 135 -23.02 -12.57 49.80
N GLN A 136 -23.10 -13.90 49.63
CA GLN A 136 -23.56 -14.48 48.37
C GLN A 136 -25.07 -14.27 48.15
N LEU A 137 -25.88 -14.33 49.22
CA LEU A 137 -27.32 -14.08 49.16
C LEU A 137 -27.62 -12.62 48.81
N VAL A 138 -26.80 -11.70 49.32
CA VAL A 138 -26.88 -10.28 48.96
C VAL A 138 -26.47 -10.06 47.51
N GLN A 139 -25.50 -10.81 46.97
CA GLN A 139 -25.18 -10.74 45.55
C GLN A 139 -26.29 -11.31 44.67
N PHE A 140 -26.91 -12.44 45.05
CA PHE A 140 -28.08 -12.94 44.34
C PHE A 140 -29.19 -11.90 44.23
N ALA A 141 -29.49 -11.19 45.32
CA ALA A 141 -30.46 -10.10 45.33
C ALA A 141 -30.09 -8.89 44.44
N ARG A 142 -28.80 -8.69 44.15
CA ARG A 142 -28.33 -7.58 43.28
C ARG A 142 -28.35 -7.93 41.81
N HIS A 143 -28.21 -9.22 41.51
CA HIS A 143 -28.11 -9.76 40.15
C HIS A 143 -29.37 -10.55 39.77
N ASP A 144 -30.47 -10.32 40.49
CA ASP A 144 -31.78 -10.96 40.26
C ASP A 144 -31.71 -12.49 40.12
N VAL A 145 -30.81 -13.14 40.84
CA VAL A 145 -30.76 -14.62 40.92
C VAL A 145 -31.88 -15.05 41.85
N THR A 146 -32.78 -15.93 41.39
CA THR A 146 -33.89 -16.49 42.17
C THR A 146 -33.62 -17.96 42.57
N PRO A 147 -34.25 -18.48 43.64
CA PRO A 147 -34.16 -19.90 43.96
C PRO A 147 -34.69 -20.80 42.84
N GLU A 148 -35.71 -20.35 42.10
CA GLU A 148 -36.30 -21.05 40.96
C GLU A 148 -35.29 -21.17 39.82
N PHE A 149 -34.63 -20.06 39.46
CA PHE A 149 -33.55 -20.06 38.48
C PHE A 149 -32.40 -20.98 38.90
N ALA A 150 -31.94 -20.87 40.15
CA ALA A 150 -30.87 -21.73 40.67
C ALA A 150 -31.23 -23.23 40.65
N ARG A 151 -32.49 -23.59 40.94
CA ARG A 151 -32.99 -24.98 40.82
C ARG A 151 -33.01 -25.44 39.38
N ALA A 152 -33.52 -24.61 38.47
CA ALA A 152 -33.64 -24.95 37.06
C ALA A 152 -32.27 -25.16 36.42
N VAL A 153 -31.33 -24.23 36.63
CA VAL A 153 -29.95 -24.37 36.13
C VAL A 153 -29.31 -25.63 36.72
N ARG A 154 -29.46 -25.90 38.03
CA ARG A 154 -28.93 -27.14 38.67
C ARG A 154 -29.47 -28.41 38.03
N ALA A 155 -30.74 -28.44 37.65
CA ALA A 155 -31.34 -29.60 37.00
C ALA A 155 -30.75 -29.87 35.60
N LEU A 156 -30.20 -28.85 34.94
CA LEU A 156 -29.68 -28.94 33.57
C LEU A 156 -28.18 -29.23 33.53
N VAL A 157 -27.37 -28.55 34.37
CA VAL A 157 -25.90 -28.63 34.31
C VAL A 157 -25.26 -29.35 35.49
N GLY A 158 -26.07 -29.88 36.42
CA GLY A 158 -25.63 -30.69 37.56
C GLY A 158 -25.31 -29.91 38.84
N ASP A 159 -24.81 -30.63 39.84
CA ASP A 159 -24.71 -30.15 41.23
C ASP A 159 -23.53 -29.21 41.51
N GLU A 160 -22.55 -29.09 40.62
CA GLU A 160 -21.35 -28.26 40.81
C GLU A 160 -21.57 -26.76 40.53
N LEU A 161 -22.65 -26.20 41.06
CA LEU A 161 -23.02 -24.79 40.87
C LEU A 161 -22.56 -23.90 42.02
N ARG A 162 -21.48 -23.16 41.79
CA ARG A 162 -21.04 -22.09 42.68
C ARG A 162 -21.93 -20.86 42.51
N ALA A 163 -22.07 -20.06 43.57
CA ALA A 163 -22.84 -18.82 43.52
C ALA A 163 -22.35 -17.86 42.42
N GLY A 164 -21.04 -17.82 42.17
CA GLY A 164 -20.46 -17.03 41.08
C GLY A 164 -21.01 -17.38 39.70
N HIS A 165 -21.17 -18.68 39.39
CA HIS A 165 -21.69 -19.10 38.08
C HIS A 165 -23.13 -18.61 37.85
N LEU A 166 -24.00 -18.67 38.88
CA LEU A 166 -25.38 -18.18 38.76
C LEU A 166 -25.44 -16.66 38.57
N ILE A 167 -24.53 -15.93 39.21
CA ILE A 167 -24.40 -14.48 39.04
C ILE A 167 -23.90 -14.15 37.63
N GLU A 168 -22.90 -14.88 37.13
CA GLU A 168 -22.35 -14.71 35.78
C GLU A 168 -23.41 -14.97 34.72
N LEU A 169 -24.19 -16.05 34.83
CA LEU A 169 -25.30 -16.31 33.91
C LEU A 169 -26.30 -15.15 33.84
N ARG A 170 -26.72 -14.61 35.00
CA ARG A 170 -27.63 -13.45 35.02
C ARG A 170 -26.97 -12.18 34.53
N HIS A 171 -25.66 -12.03 34.70
CA HIS A 171 -24.93 -10.87 34.23
C HIS A 171 -24.82 -10.82 32.71
N HIS A 172 -24.74 -12.00 32.08
CA HIS A 172 -24.71 -12.19 30.64
C HIS A 172 -26.08 -12.59 30.07
N ASP A 173 -27.16 -12.22 30.77
CA ASP A 173 -28.55 -12.41 30.33
C ASP A 173 -28.90 -13.82 29.83
N VAL A 174 -28.27 -14.86 30.40
CA VAL A 174 -28.54 -16.25 30.04
C VAL A 174 -29.84 -16.72 30.71
N GLU A 175 -30.79 -17.12 29.86
CA GLU A 175 -32.05 -17.70 30.28
C GLU A 175 -32.00 -19.24 30.31
N ILE A 176 -32.98 -19.84 30.97
CA ILE A 176 -33.05 -21.31 31.09
C ILE A 176 -33.28 -21.95 29.71
N GLU A 177 -34.03 -21.26 28.86
CA GLU A 177 -34.33 -21.64 27.49
C GLU A 177 -33.06 -21.78 26.63
N ASP A 178 -32.03 -20.97 26.86
CA ASP A 178 -30.75 -21.04 26.13
C ASP A 178 -30.02 -22.35 26.43
N ILE A 179 -30.03 -22.77 27.70
CA ILE A 179 -29.43 -24.05 28.13
C ILE A 179 -30.23 -25.23 27.54
N TYR A 180 -31.56 -25.14 27.50
CA TYR A 180 -32.38 -26.14 26.81
C TYR A 180 -32.09 -26.19 25.30
N ALA A 181 -31.92 -25.04 24.65
CA ALA A 181 -31.58 -24.96 23.23
C ALA A 181 -30.24 -25.66 22.96
N LEU A 182 -29.21 -25.37 23.76
CA LEU A 182 -27.89 -26.02 23.71
C LEU A 182 -27.98 -27.55 23.84
N HIS A 183 -28.79 -28.06 24.78
CA HIS A 183 -29.04 -29.50 24.89
C HIS A 183 -29.72 -30.05 23.63
N SER A 184 -30.74 -29.35 23.11
CA SER A 184 -31.52 -29.80 21.94
C SER A 184 -30.71 -29.86 20.64
N ILE A 185 -29.66 -29.04 20.52
CA ILE A 185 -28.76 -29.04 19.36
C ILE A 185 -27.56 -29.98 19.55
N GLY A 186 -27.52 -30.75 20.63
CA GLY A 186 -26.59 -31.86 20.83
C GLY A 186 -25.50 -31.62 21.87
N PHE A 187 -25.56 -30.56 22.68
CA PHE A 187 -24.66 -30.31 23.80
C PHE A 187 -25.27 -30.72 25.14
N GLU A 188 -25.77 -31.96 25.23
CA GLU A 188 -26.45 -32.49 26.42
C GLU A 188 -25.58 -32.55 27.69
N SER A 189 -24.25 -32.56 27.52
CA SER A 189 -23.27 -32.63 28.61
C SER A 189 -22.43 -31.35 28.72
N ILE A 190 -22.98 -30.20 28.33
CA ILE A 190 -22.26 -28.92 28.37
C ILE A 190 -21.93 -28.52 29.81
N GLU A 191 -20.68 -28.12 30.07
CA GLU A 191 -20.30 -27.61 31.37
C GLU A 191 -20.84 -26.19 31.55
N ILE A 192 -21.25 -25.84 32.77
CA ILE A 192 -21.72 -24.48 33.09
C ILE A 192 -20.74 -23.38 32.70
N ARG A 193 -19.43 -23.65 32.81
CA ARG A 193 -18.40 -22.69 32.38
C ARG A 193 -18.43 -22.47 30.87
N GLN A 194 -18.75 -23.48 30.07
CA GLN A 194 -18.85 -23.34 28.62
C GLN A 194 -20.08 -22.51 28.24
N VAL A 195 -21.23 -22.72 28.91
CA VAL A 195 -22.42 -21.87 28.73
C VAL A 195 -22.08 -20.40 29.01
N ILE A 196 -21.40 -20.14 30.13
CA ILE A 196 -20.97 -18.78 30.50
C ILE A 196 -20.01 -18.19 29.45
N GLN A 197 -19.04 -18.97 28.94
CA GLN A 197 -18.12 -18.49 27.90
C GLN A 197 -18.84 -18.18 26.59
N MET A 198 -19.80 -19.01 26.16
CA MET A 198 -20.62 -18.75 24.99
C MET A 198 -21.39 -17.43 25.13
N ALA A 199 -21.97 -17.18 26.30
CA ALA A 199 -22.68 -15.93 26.58
C ALA A 199 -21.76 -14.70 26.69
N ILE A 200 -20.55 -14.85 27.24
CA ILE A 200 -19.55 -13.76 27.30
C ILE A 200 -19.12 -13.30 25.91
N HIS A 201 -19.05 -14.24 24.97
CA HIS A 201 -18.59 -14.01 23.61
C HIS A 201 -19.74 -13.93 22.61
N ASP A 202 -20.97 -13.66 23.09
CA ASP A 202 -22.16 -13.43 22.27
C ASP A 202 -22.39 -14.49 21.18
N VAL A 203 -22.14 -15.77 21.51
CA VAL A 203 -22.35 -16.88 20.56
C VAL A 203 -23.84 -17.05 20.28
N ASP A 204 -24.24 -16.85 19.02
CA ASP A 204 -25.62 -17.04 18.57
C ASP A 204 -25.97 -18.54 18.47
N LEU A 205 -27.02 -18.96 19.19
CA LEU A 205 -27.46 -20.36 19.22
C LEU A 205 -28.14 -20.81 17.93
N ASP A 206 -28.72 -19.89 17.16
CA ASP A 206 -29.27 -20.18 15.84
C ASP A 206 -28.13 -20.44 14.85
N ASP A 207 -27.03 -19.67 14.90
CA ASP A 207 -25.84 -19.94 14.10
C ASP A 207 -25.20 -21.28 14.45
N VAL A 208 -25.08 -21.61 15.74
CA VAL A 208 -24.58 -22.92 16.19
C VAL A 208 -25.43 -24.05 15.61
N ARG A 209 -26.76 -23.89 15.63
CA ARG A 209 -27.70 -24.86 15.07
C ARG A 209 -27.52 -25.02 13.57
N ASP A 210 -27.41 -23.91 12.84
CA ASP A 210 -27.27 -23.88 11.39
C ASP A 210 -25.95 -24.49 10.95
N ILE A 211 -24.83 -24.10 11.58
CA ILE A 211 -23.49 -24.68 11.35
C ILE A 211 -23.51 -26.20 11.54
N ARG A 212 -24.15 -26.68 12.61
CA ARG A 212 -24.28 -28.13 12.86
C ARG A 212 -25.14 -28.82 11.80
N SER A 213 -26.19 -28.16 11.32
CA SER A 213 -27.06 -28.67 10.24
C SER A 213 -26.34 -28.79 8.89
N LEU A 214 -25.30 -27.97 8.66
CA LEU A 214 -24.42 -28.02 7.50
C LEU A 214 -23.42 -29.19 7.53
N GLY A 215 -23.39 -29.97 8.62
CA GLY A 215 -22.56 -31.16 8.75
C GLY A 215 -21.46 -31.05 9.82
N TYR A 216 -21.21 -29.87 10.38
CA TYR A 216 -20.15 -29.61 11.37
C TYR A 216 -20.52 -30.05 12.80
N THR A 217 -21.05 -31.27 12.92
CA THR A 217 -21.53 -31.83 14.20
C THR A 217 -20.41 -32.17 15.19
N HIS A 218 -19.16 -32.22 14.72
CA HIS A 218 -17.95 -32.48 15.52
C HIS A 218 -17.42 -31.24 16.26
N LEU A 219 -17.88 -30.03 15.91
CA LEU A 219 -17.44 -28.81 16.58
C LEU A 219 -17.92 -28.77 18.04
N THR A 220 -17.02 -28.32 18.92
CA THR A 220 -17.24 -28.22 20.37
C THR A 220 -17.74 -26.83 20.75
N PRO A 221 -18.33 -26.66 21.96
CA PRO A 221 -18.71 -25.33 22.45
C PRO A 221 -17.54 -24.34 22.46
N ARG A 222 -16.32 -24.83 22.68
CA ARG A 222 -15.11 -24.00 22.62
C ARG A 222 -14.84 -23.51 21.20
N ASP A 223 -15.02 -24.35 20.18
CA ASP A 223 -14.81 -23.94 18.79
C ASP A 223 -15.76 -22.80 18.40
N PHE A 224 -17.04 -22.87 18.81
CA PHE A 224 -18.00 -21.79 18.58
C PHE A 224 -17.65 -20.48 19.31
N VAL A 225 -17.07 -20.56 20.51
CA VAL A 225 -16.54 -19.38 21.20
C VAL A 225 -15.38 -18.76 20.42
N GLU A 226 -14.43 -19.56 19.95
CA GLU A 226 -13.29 -19.06 19.17
C GLU A 226 -13.75 -18.49 17.81
N MET A 227 -14.77 -19.10 17.19
CA MET A 227 -15.40 -18.58 15.97
C MET A 227 -16.02 -17.21 16.20
N ALA A 228 -16.79 -17.02 17.28
CA ALA A 228 -17.36 -15.72 17.63
C ALA A 228 -16.29 -14.66 17.96
N ILE A 229 -15.19 -15.04 18.62
CA ILE A 229 -14.06 -14.13 18.90
C ILE A 229 -13.37 -13.65 17.62
N HIS A 230 -13.35 -14.48 16.59
CA HIS A 230 -12.67 -14.24 15.32
C HIS A 230 -13.64 -13.94 14.17
N ASP A 231 -14.83 -13.43 14.52
CA ASP A 231 -15.86 -12.95 13.58
C ASP A 231 -16.20 -13.96 12.46
N VAL A 232 -16.15 -15.26 12.78
CA VAL A 232 -16.59 -16.30 11.85
C VAL A 232 -18.11 -16.39 11.88
N ASP A 233 -18.73 -15.98 10.78
CA ASP A 233 -20.18 -16.08 10.58
C ASP A 233 -20.63 -17.42 9.96
N VAL A 234 -21.94 -17.67 10.00
CA VAL A 234 -22.58 -18.84 9.40
C VAL A 234 -22.49 -18.86 7.88
N ASP A 235 -22.36 -17.71 7.22
CA ASP A 235 -22.29 -17.60 5.76
C ASP A 235 -20.96 -18.15 5.23
N LEU A 236 -19.84 -17.87 5.91
CA LEU A 236 -18.53 -18.46 5.64
C LEU A 236 -18.61 -19.99 5.79
N VAL A 237 -19.19 -20.49 6.87
CA VAL A 237 -19.31 -21.93 7.11
C VAL A 237 -20.22 -22.61 6.09
N ARG A 238 -21.28 -21.93 5.63
CA ARG A 238 -22.13 -22.40 4.54
C ARG A 238 -21.37 -22.49 3.22
N ALA A 239 -20.60 -21.47 2.87
CA ALA A 239 -19.75 -21.49 1.67
C ALA A 239 -18.74 -22.65 1.73
N LEU A 240 -18.09 -22.87 2.87
CA LEU A 240 -17.20 -24.01 3.08
C LEU A 240 -17.93 -25.35 2.87
N ALA A 241 -19.12 -25.52 3.43
CA ALA A 241 -19.91 -26.74 3.26
C ALA A 241 -20.32 -26.99 1.80
N GLU A 242 -20.74 -25.95 1.08
CA GLU A 242 -21.15 -26.01 -0.33
C GLU A 242 -19.96 -26.28 -1.26
N LEU A 243 -18.77 -25.78 -0.91
CA LEU A 243 -17.51 -26.05 -1.60
C LEU A 243 -16.88 -27.39 -1.20
N GLY A 244 -17.50 -28.15 -0.29
CA GLY A 244 -17.11 -29.51 0.08
C GLY A 244 -16.12 -29.62 1.25
N TYR A 245 -15.91 -28.56 2.02
CA TYR A 245 -14.99 -28.49 3.16
C TYR A 245 -15.66 -28.84 4.51
N GLN A 246 -16.47 -29.90 4.54
CA GLN A 246 -17.28 -30.28 5.72
C GLN A 246 -16.47 -30.93 6.86
N ASP A 247 -15.25 -31.38 6.59
CA ASP A 247 -14.39 -32.08 7.55
C ASP A 247 -13.34 -31.18 8.23
N LEU A 248 -13.46 -29.84 8.09
CA LEU A 248 -12.52 -28.89 8.72
C LEU A 248 -12.65 -28.91 10.24
N SER A 249 -11.52 -28.80 10.94
CA SER A 249 -11.53 -28.60 12.39
C SER A 249 -11.99 -27.18 12.74
N GLY A 250 -12.49 -26.97 13.96
CA GLY A 250 -12.82 -25.62 14.44
C GLY A 250 -11.62 -24.68 14.37
N HIS A 251 -10.41 -25.20 14.63
CA HIS A 251 -9.18 -24.44 14.47
C HIS A 251 -8.97 -23.98 13.01
N ASP A 252 -9.16 -24.85 12.02
CA ASP A 252 -9.00 -24.49 10.60
C ASP A 252 -9.98 -23.41 10.18
N ILE A 253 -11.24 -23.48 10.65
CA ILE A 253 -12.28 -22.48 10.37
C ILE A 253 -11.90 -21.14 11.02
N VAL A 254 -11.46 -21.16 12.28
CA VAL A 254 -11.03 -19.95 13.00
C VAL A 254 -9.82 -19.29 12.33
N GLN A 255 -8.89 -20.07 11.74
CA GLN A 255 -7.79 -19.47 10.97
C GLN A 255 -8.28 -18.66 9.77
N LEU A 256 -9.43 -18.96 9.18
CA LEU A 256 -10.01 -18.16 8.10
C LEU A 256 -10.45 -16.78 8.61
N GLY A 257 -11.18 -16.74 9.72
CA GLY A 257 -11.60 -15.48 10.35
C GLY A 257 -10.42 -14.62 10.81
N ILE A 258 -9.37 -15.24 11.36
CA ILE A 258 -8.12 -14.52 11.73
C ILE A 258 -7.44 -13.86 10.52
N HIS A 259 -7.64 -14.39 9.32
CA HIS A 259 -7.05 -13.88 8.09
C HIS A 259 -8.07 -13.13 7.22
N ASP A 260 -9.17 -12.67 7.82
CA ASP A 260 -10.22 -11.87 7.18
C ASP A 260 -10.79 -12.54 5.91
N ILE A 261 -10.90 -13.88 5.92
CA ILE A 261 -11.47 -14.66 4.82
C ILE A 261 -12.96 -14.89 5.08
N ASP A 262 -13.79 -14.34 4.21
CA ASP A 262 -15.24 -14.47 4.24
C ASP A 262 -15.80 -15.38 3.13
N ALA A 263 -17.13 -15.52 3.08
CA ALA A 263 -17.82 -16.31 2.07
C ALA A 263 -17.58 -15.77 0.64
N ASP A 264 -17.56 -14.45 0.48
CA ASP A 264 -17.41 -13.79 -0.82
C ASP A 264 -16.03 -14.08 -1.42
N TYR A 265 -14.98 -13.99 -0.62
CA TYR A 265 -13.62 -14.37 -1.02
C TYR A 265 -13.55 -15.81 -1.55
N LEU A 266 -14.16 -16.77 -0.85
CA LEU A 266 -14.18 -18.17 -1.28
C LEU A 266 -14.96 -18.35 -2.60
N TRP A 267 -16.09 -17.66 -2.76
CA TRP A 267 -16.87 -17.70 -3.99
C TRP A 267 -16.15 -17.05 -5.17
N ASP A 268 -15.49 -15.92 -4.94
CA ASP A 268 -14.73 -15.22 -5.97
C ASP A 268 -13.52 -16.04 -6.41
N ALA A 269 -12.81 -16.68 -5.47
CA ALA A 269 -11.76 -17.63 -5.81
C ALA A 269 -12.29 -18.81 -6.63
N HIS A 270 -13.47 -19.34 -6.27
CA HIS A 270 -14.10 -20.41 -7.05
C HIS A 270 -14.47 -19.94 -8.47
N ARG A 271 -15.08 -18.75 -8.61
CA ARG A 271 -15.48 -18.14 -9.91
C ARG A 271 -14.29 -17.82 -10.80
N ALA A 272 -13.18 -17.37 -10.20
CA ALA A 272 -11.91 -17.14 -10.91
C ALA A 272 -11.26 -18.44 -11.40
N GLY A 273 -11.79 -19.62 -11.03
CA GLY A 273 -11.22 -20.92 -11.44
C GLY A 273 -10.15 -21.46 -10.48
N LEU A 274 -9.96 -20.81 -9.32
CA LEU A 274 -9.04 -21.26 -8.27
C LEU A 274 -9.67 -22.27 -7.31
N GLY A 275 -10.92 -22.70 -7.54
CA GLY A 275 -11.65 -23.62 -6.67
C GLY A 275 -11.02 -25.01 -6.48
N ASN A 276 -10.09 -25.41 -7.36
CA ASN A 276 -9.33 -26.66 -7.21
C ASN A 276 -8.10 -26.54 -6.28
N LEU A 277 -7.77 -25.32 -5.84
CA LEU A 277 -6.71 -25.11 -4.88
C LEU A 277 -7.10 -25.66 -3.51
N ARG A 278 -6.11 -26.12 -2.76
CA ARG A 278 -6.31 -26.43 -1.34
C ARG A 278 -6.69 -25.14 -0.62
N LEU A 279 -7.58 -25.22 0.37
CA LEU A 279 -7.96 -24.08 1.20
C LEU A 279 -6.75 -23.34 1.79
N SER A 280 -5.74 -24.07 2.26
CA SER A 280 -4.51 -23.47 2.78
C SER A 280 -3.70 -22.66 1.76
N ALA A 281 -3.89 -22.90 0.45
CA ALA A 281 -3.32 -22.06 -0.58
C ALA A 281 -4.15 -20.79 -0.78
N LEU A 282 -5.49 -20.88 -0.77
CA LEU A 282 -6.36 -19.70 -0.82
C LEU A 282 -6.07 -18.76 0.36
N VAL A 283 -5.90 -19.32 1.56
CA VAL A 283 -5.48 -18.56 2.75
C VAL A 283 -4.15 -17.82 2.50
N LYS A 284 -3.16 -18.45 1.86
CA LYS A 284 -1.90 -17.79 1.54
C LYS A 284 -2.08 -16.66 0.51
N LEU A 285 -2.97 -16.81 -0.45
CA LEU A 285 -3.27 -15.75 -1.42
C LEU A 285 -3.91 -14.54 -0.71
N ALA A 286 -4.86 -14.78 0.19
CA ALA A 286 -5.49 -13.73 1.01
C ALA A 286 -4.47 -12.98 1.87
N ILE A 287 -3.62 -13.71 2.63
CA ILE A 287 -2.60 -13.10 3.51
C ILE A 287 -1.61 -12.20 2.75
N HIS A 288 -1.38 -12.49 1.48
CA HIS A 288 -0.45 -11.74 0.63
C HIS A 288 -1.16 -10.77 -0.31
N ASP A 289 -2.44 -10.45 -0.07
CA ASP A 289 -3.26 -9.54 -0.88
C ASP A 289 -3.17 -9.86 -2.38
N THR A 290 -3.14 -11.15 -2.72
CA THR A 290 -2.98 -11.58 -4.11
C THR A 290 -4.30 -11.45 -4.85
N ASP A 291 -4.31 -10.62 -5.90
CA ASP A 291 -5.43 -10.50 -6.82
C ASP A 291 -5.81 -11.87 -7.41
N LEU A 292 -7.08 -12.25 -7.22
CA LEU A 292 -7.57 -13.59 -7.58
C LEU A 292 -7.62 -13.78 -9.10
N GLU A 293 -7.87 -12.71 -9.85
CA GLU A 293 -7.87 -12.75 -11.31
C GLU A 293 -6.42 -12.93 -11.83
N ALA A 294 -5.47 -12.16 -11.32
CA ALA A 294 -4.05 -12.33 -11.64
C ALA A 294 -3.56 -13.74 -11.28
N ALA A 295 -3.92 -14.25 -10.10
CA ALA A 295 -3.57 -15.61 -9.70
C ALA A 295 -4.16 -16.65 -10.65
N ALA A 296 -5.43 -16.50 -11.06
CA ALA A 296 -6.09 -17.41 -11.98
C ALA A 296 -5.44 -17.42 -13.38
N GLU A 297 -5.05 -16.26 -13.89
CA GLU A 297 -4.37 -16.15 -15.18
C GLU A 297 -2.93 -16.71 -15.11
N ALA A 298 -2.25 -16.48 -13.98
CA ALA A 298 -0.85 -16.80 -13.85
C ALA A 298 -0.56 -18.24 -13.35
N ILE A 299 -1.54 -18.93 -12.76
CA ILE A 299 -1.36 -20.25 -12.11
C ILE A 299 -0.76 -21.32 -13.04
N ASN A 300 -1.04 -21.23 -14.34
CA ASN A 300 -0.57 -22.18 -15.34
C ASN A 300 0.69 -21.73 -16.09
N LEU A 301 1.27 -20.58 -15.73
CA LEU A 301 2.49 -20.09 -16.37
C LEU A 301 3.68 -21.04 -16.08
N PRO A 302 4.57 -21.26 -17.06
CA PRO A 302 5.83 -21.96 -16.84
C PRO A 302 6.58 -21.45 -15.60
N GLY A 303 6.90 -22.37 -14.69
CA GLY A 303 7.63 -22.06 -13.47
C GLY A 303 6.80 -21.40 -12.36
N MET A 304 5.48 -21.22 -12.55
CA MET A 304 4.59 -20.82 -11.45
C MET A 304 4.42 -21.96 -10.45
N THR A 305 4.66 -21.68 -9.17
CA THR A 305 4.50 -22.65 -8.07
C THR A 305 3.65 -22.05 -6.95
N MET A 306 3.15 -22.87 -6.02
CA MET A 306 2.38 -22.38 -4.87
C MET A 306 3.19 -21.51 -3.89
N ASP A 307 4.52 -21.49 -4.02
CA ASP A 307 5.40 -20.58 -3.26
C ASP A 307 5.67 -19.26 -4.02
N ILE A 308 5.37 -19.23 -5.32
CA ILE A 308 5.53 -18.05 -6.17
C ILE A 308 4.20 -17.33 -6.37
N LEU A 309 3.07 -18.05 -6.45
CA LEU A 309 1.76 -17.47 -6.70
C LEU A 309 1.39 -16.35 -5.70
N PRO A 310 1.63 -16.49 -4.37
CA PRO A 310 1.36 -15.40 -3.43
C PRO A 310 2.30 -14.19 -3.60
N LYS A 311 3.42 -14.35 -4.32
CA LYS A 311 4.31 -13.22 -4.59
C LYS A 311 3.71 -12.23 -5.60
N LEU A 312 2.64 -12.60 -6.28
CA LEU A 312 1.91 -11.67 -7.13
C LEU A 312 1.39 -10.50 -6.31
N GLY A 313 0.67 -10.75 -5.21
CA GLY A 313 0.20 -9.68 -4.33
C GLY A 313 1.34 -8.94 -3.61
N VAL A 314 2.41 -9.65 -3.21
CA VAL A 314 3.61 -9.00 -2.62
C VAL A 314 4.25 -7.98 -3.57
N HIS A 315 4.14 -8.19 -4.88
CA HIS A 315 4.68 -7.30 -5.91
C HIS A 315 3.59 -6.47 -6.60
N ASP A 316 2.38 -6.40 -6.03
CA ASP A 316 1.23 -5.66 -6.55
C ASP A 316 0.92 -6.00 -8.04
N ILE A 317 1.05 -7.28 -8.39
CA ILE A 317 0.82 -7.75 -9.75
C ILE A 317 -0.67 -8.05 -9.94
N ALA A 318 -1.35 -7.15 -10.63
CA ALA A 318 -2.73 -7.31 -11.07
C ALA A 318 -2.84 -8.02 -12.44
N ALA A 319 -4.06 -8.44 -12.79
CA ALA A 319 -4.33 -9.23 -14.00
C ALA A 319 -4.01 -8.48 -15.30
N ASP A 320 -4.14 -7.16 -15.33
CA ASP A 320 -3.76 -6.32 -16.47
C ASP A 320 -2.27 -6.45 -16.82
N LEU A 321 -1.37 -6.45 -15.85
CA LEU A 321 0.05 -6.68 -16.07
C LEU A 321 0.33 -8.10 -16.57
N VAL A 322 -0.37 -9.11 -16.04
CA VAL A 322 -0.27 -10.50 -16.52
C VAL A 322 -0.63 -10.56 -18.02
N ARG A 323 -1.74 -9.93 -18.42
CA ARG A 323 -2.18 -9.85 -19.81
C ARG A 323 -1.24 -9.03 -20.69
N ALA A 324 -0.74 -7.90 -20.21
CA ALA A 324 0.17 -7.04 -20.96
C ALA A 324 1.50 -7.76 -21.24
N VAL A 325 2.05 -8.47 -20.25
CA VAL A 325 3.23 -9.33 -20.43
C VAL A 325 2.92 -10.47 -21.42
N ALA A 326 1.75 -11.11 -21.32
CA ALA A 326 1.34 -12.15 -22.26
C ALA A 326 1.21 -11.62 -23.70
N LEU A 327 0.67 -10.41 -23.86
CA LEU A 327 0.51 -9.75 -25.15
C LEU A 327 1.87 -9.40 -25.77
N TYR A 328 2.78 -8.86 -24.96
CA TYR A 328 4.11 -8.44 -25.41
C TYR A 328 5.06 -9.63 -25.67
N ALA A 329 5.21 -10.52 -24.68
CA ALA A 329 6.17 -11.62 -24.73
C ALA A 329 5.66 -12.85 -25.49
N GLY A 330 4.35 -12.91 -25.77
CA GLY A 330 3.69 -14.03 -26.42
C GLY A 330 3.42 -15.21 -25.49
N GLU A 331 2.89 -16.29 -26.07
CA GLU A 331 2.58 -17.52 -25.33
C GLU A 331 3.86 -18.16 -24.75
N GLY A 332 3.80 -18.56 -23.48
CA GLY A 332 4.85 -19.35 -22.83
C GLY A 332 5.91 -18.56 -22.04
N PHE A 333 5.69 -17.26 -21.80
CA PHE A 333 6.50 -16.52 -20.80
C PHE A 333 6.40 -17.16 -19.41
N ALA A 334 7.48 -17.08 -18.64
CA ALA A 334 7.55 -17.73 -17.34
C ALA A 334 7.11 -16.80 -16.20
N ALA A 335 6.75 -17.36 -15.06
CA ALA A 335 6.45 -16.59 -13.84
C ALA A 335 7.59 -15.62 -13.45
N GLN A 336 8.84 -15.99 -13.75
CA GLN A 336 10.01 -15.13 -13.50
C GLN A 336 10.03 -13.87 -14.35
N ASP A 337 9.44 -13.89 -15.54
CA ASP A 337 9.38 -12.74 -16.44
C ASP A 337 8.41 -11.70 -15.90
N LEU A 338 7.23 -12.14 -15.46
CA LEU A 338 6.23 -11.32 -14.77
C LEU A 338 6.81 -10.67 -13.50
N LEU A 339 7.44 -11.48 -12.63
CA LEU A 339 8.10 -10.97 -11.43
C LEU A 339 9.28 -10.03 -11.73
N ARG A 340 9.90 -10.13 -12.91
CA ARG A 340 10.99 -9.24 -13.31
C ARG A 340 10.43 -7.90 -13.77
N ALA A 341 9.37 -7.90 -14.57
CA ALA A 341 8.68 -6.69 -15.00
C ALA A 341 8.18 -5.89 -13.77
N ALA A 342 7.42 -6.53 -12.89
CA ALA A 342 6.86 -5.89 -11.70
C ALA A 342 7.92 -5.32 -10.76
N ARG A 343 9.02 -6.04 -10.51
CA ARG A 343 10.11 -5.54 -9.64
C ARG A 343 10.87 -4.35 -10.22
N ARG A 344 10.72 -4.09 -11.52
CA ARG A 344 11.33 -2.95 -12.22
C ARG A 344 10.29 -1.90 -12.58
N ASP A 345 9.15 -1.92 -11.89
CA ASP A 345 8.06 -0.96 -11.98
C ASP A 345 7.46 -0.79 -13.39
N VAL A 346 7.57 -1.83 -14.22
CA VAL A 346 6.91 -1.86 -15.54
C VAL A 346 5.42 -2.10 -15.35
N ASP A 347 4.61 -1.14 -15.76
CA ASP A 347 3.15 -1.23 -15.74
C ASP A 347 2.58 -1.85 -17.04
N ALA A 348 1.28 -2.14 -17.00
CA ALA A 348 0.57 -2.74 -18.12
C ALA A 348 0.49 -1.82 -19.34
N ASP A 349 0.27 -0.52 -19.13
CA ASP A 349 0.07 0.48 -20.18
C ASP A 349 1.33 0.63 -21.03
N TYR A 350 2.51 0.67 -20.41
CA TYR A 350 3.80 0.72 -21.11
C TYR A 350 3.96 -0.43 -22.11
N LEU A 351 3.64 -1.66 -21.71
CA LEU A 351 3.76 -2.83 -22.57
C LEU A 351 2.66 -2.88 -23.65
N ILE A 352 1.45 -2.43 -23.33
CA ILE A 352 0.34 -2.33 -24.29
C ILE A 352 0.70 -1.30 -25.37
N ASP A 353 1.12 -0.09 -24.99
CA ASP A 353 1.52 0.98 -25.90
C ASP A 353 2.69 0.54 -26.79
N ALA A 354 3.66 -0.19 -26.23
CA ALA A 354 4.76 -0.76 -27.01
C ALA A 354 4.26 -1.73 -28.10
N VAL A 355 3.25 -2.56 -27.81
CA VAL A 355 2.63 -3.44 -28.81
C VAL A 355 1.86 -2.62 -29.86
N GLU A 356 1.11 -1.60 -29.45
CA GLU A 356 0.34 -0.74 -30.36
C GLU A 356 1.23 0.03 -31.34
N LEU A 357 2.42 0.46 -30.88
CA LEU A 357 3.45 1.11 -31.69
C LEU A 357 4.27 0.12 -32.53
N GLY A 358 4.04 -1.19 -32.41
CA GLY A 358 4.77 -2.23 -33.14
C GLY A 358 6.21 -2.46 -32.65
N LEU A 359 6.51 -2.07 -31.40
CA LEU A 359 7.83 -2.16 -30.77
C LEU A 359 8.13 -3.58 -30.24
N THR A 360 7.55 -4.62 -30.83
CA THR A 360 7.74 -6.03 -30.42
C THR A 360 9.03 -6.65 -30.95
N HIS A 361 9.94 -5.84 -31.51
CA HIS A 361 11.23 -6.30 -32.04
C HIS A 361 12.21 -6.69 -30.93
N TRP A 362 12.11 -6.02 -29.79
CA TRP A 362 12.95 -6.29 -28.63
C TRP A 362 12.28 -7.31 -27.70
N SER A 363 13.10 -8.11 -27.03
CA SER A 363 12.60 -9.00 -25.98
C SER A 363 12.04 -8.21 -24.79
N LEU A 364 11.19 -8.83 -23.98
CA LEU A 364 10.66 -8.22 -22.77
C LEU A 364 11.78 -7.69 -21.84
N ASN A 365 12.91 -8.41 -21.75
CA ASN A 365 14.03 -7.96 -20.92
C ASN A 365 14.70 -6.69 -21.44
N GLU A 366 14.73 -6.51 -22.76
CA GLU A 366 15.27 -5.32 -23.39
C GLU A 366 14.30 -4.14 -23.22
N MET A 367 12.99 -4.38 -23.32
CA MET A 367 11.98 -3.36 -22.97
C MET A 367 12.02 -2.95 -21.52
N ILE A 368 12.15 -3.91 -20.59
CA ILE A 368 12.38 -3.61 -19.18
C ILE A 368 13.65 -2.75 -19.05
N ALA A 369 14.74 -3.06 -19.77
CA ALA A 369 15.95 -2.25 -19.70
C ALA A 369 15.72 -0.83 -20.22
N PHE A 370 15.01 -0.63 -21.33
CA PHE A 370 14.66 0.71 -21.81
C PHE A 370 13.83 1.50 -20.78
N HIS A 371 12.78 0.90 -20.24
CA HIS A 371 11.93 1.52 -19.21
C HIS A 371 12.75 1.98 -17.98
N GLN A 372 13.67 1.13 -17.52
CA GLN A 372 14.50 1.45 -16.35
C GLN A 372 15.54 2.54 -16.55
N HIS A 373 15.86 2.85 -17.80
CA HIS A 373 16.70 3.97 -18.19
C HIS A 373 15.87 5.19 -18.60
N ASP A 374 14.58 5.20 -18.24
CA ASP A 374 13.61 6.26 -18.54
C ASP A 374 13.52 6.59 -20.04
N ILE A 375 13.75 5.59 -20.91
CA ILE A 375 13.67 5.76 -22.36
C ILE A 375 12.21 5.74 -22.81
N GLU A 376 11.77 6.81 -23.47
CA GLU A 376 10.38 6.96 -23.91
C GLU A 376 10.07 6.07 -25.13
N LEU A 377 8.81 5.63 -25.26
CA LEU A 377 8.37 4.82 -26.40
C LEU A 377 8.45 5.59 -27.74
N GLU A 378 8.42 6.92 -27.70
CA GLU A 378 8.62 7.78 -28.88
C GLU A 378 10.05 7.64 -29.41
N ASP A 379 11.06 7.66 -28.54
CA ASP A 379 12.47 7.44 -28.91
C ASP A 379 12.68 6.06 -29.53
N LEU A 380 12.06 5.03 -28.95
CA LEU A 380 12.10 3.66 -29.48
C LEU A 380 11.42 3.56 -30.85
N SER A 381 10.31 4.28 -31.03
CA SER A 381 9.62 4.38 -32.32
C SER A 381 10.49 5.05 -33.38
N ASP A 382 11.25 6.09 -32.99
CA ASP A 382 12.21 6.74 -33.86
C ASP A 382 13.39 5.83 -34.23
N ILE A 383 13.88 5.02 -33.31
CA ILE A 383 14.89 3.98 -33.59
C ILE A 383 14.38 3.01 -34.67
N VAL A 384 13.14 2.54 -34.56
CA VAL A 384 12.54 1.65 -35.57
C VAL A 384 12.36 2.37 -36.91
N ARG A 385 11.81 3.59 -36.89
CA ARG A 385 11.58 4.43 -38.09
C ARG A 385 12.86 4.74 -38.84
N LEU A 386 13.96 4.96 -38.12
CA LEU A 386 15.28 5.25 -38.67
C LEU A 386 16.06 3.97 -39.06
N GLU A 387 15.46 2.78 -38.92
CA GLU A 387 16.10 1.49 -39.22
C GLU A 387 17.34 1.22 -38.34
N LEU A 388 17.32 1.72 -37.09
CA LEU A 388 18.41 1.59 -36.12
C LEU A 388 18.21 0.43 -35.12
N ALA A 389 17.12 -0.33 -35.25
CA ALA A 389 16.77 -1.41 -34.31
C ALA A 389 17.81 -2.56 -34.25
N GLU A 390 18.69 -2.69 -35.24
CA GLU A 390 19.81 -3.66 -35.24
C GLU A 390 20.95 -3.24 -34.29
N ILE A 391 20.98 -1.98 -33.84
CA ILE A 391 21.91 -1.53 -32.81
C ILE A 391 21.49 -2.19 -31.49
N LYS A 392 22.45 -2.78 -30.78
CA LYS A 392 22.16 -3.48 -29.53
C LYS A 392 21.58 -2.52 -28.48
N PRO A 393 20.55 -2.92 -27.71
CA PRO A 393 19.92 -2.06 -26.70
C PRO A 393 20.87 -1.36 -25.73
N PRO A 394 21.94 -2.00 -25.19
CA PRO A 394 22.87 -1.30 -24.31
C PRO A 394 23.60 -0.11 -24.97
N LEU A 395 23.75 -0.12 -26.30
CA LEU A 395 24.33 1.01 -27.03
C LEU A 395 23.26 2.05 -27.39
N LEU A 396 22.04 1.62 -27.75
CA LEU A 396 20.91 2.54 -27.96
C LEU A 396 20.62 3.37 -26.72
N ILE A 397 20.54 2.72 -25.54
CA ILE A 397 20.38 3.38 -24.24
C ILE A 397 21.46 4.45 -24.06
N ARG A 398 22.74 4.08 -24.28
CA ARG A 398 23.84 5.04 -24.13
C ARG A 398 23.78 6.20 -25.14
N LEU A 399 23.31 5.98 -26.36
CA LEU A 399 23.15 7.07 -27.33
C LEU A 399 22.07 8.05 -26.83
N LEU A 400 20.92 7.54 -26.40
CA LEU A 400 19.81 8.34 -25.90
C LEU A 400 20.14 9.06 -24.57
N GLU A 401 20.79 8.39 -23.62
CA GLU A 401 21.24 9.01 -22.36
C GLU A 401 22.29 10.11 -22.55
N ASN A 402 22.96 10.15 -23.71
CA ASN A 402 23.91 11.21 -24.07
C ASN A 402 23.29 12.20 -25.07
N ASP A 403 21.95 12.22 -25.18
CA ASP A 403 21.18 13.13 -26.05
C ASP A 403 21.62 13.10 -27.53
N VAL A 404 22.19 11.98 -27.99
CA VAL A 404 22.72 11.89 -29.36
C VAL A 404 21.57 11.85 -30.38
N ASP A 405 21.58 12.79 -31.33
CA ASP A 405 20.65 12.83 -32.45
C ASP A 405 20.68 11.52 -33.27
N LEU A 406 19.59 10.75 -33.18
CA LEU A 406 19.46 9.47 -33.87
C LEU A 406 19.46 9.60 -35.39
N GLU A 407 18.98 10.72 -35.94
CA GLU A 407 19.04 10.95 -37.37
C GLU A 407 20.48 11.22 -37.82
N ALA A 408 21.28 11.91 -36.99
CA ALA A 408 22.71 12.04 -37.18
C ALA A 408 23.39 10.65 -37.19
N VAL A 409 23.05 9.78 -36.22
CA VAL A 409 23.54 8.39 -36.18
C VAL A 409 23.21 7.64 -37.47
N ARG A 410 21.95 7.72 -37.95
CA ARG A 410 21.52 7.06 -39.18
C ARG A 410 22.31 7.53 -40.41
N LEU A 411 22.54 8.84 -40.53
CA LEU A 411 23.32 9.42 -41.62
C LEU A 411 24.79 8.99 -41.54
N ALA A 412 25.40 9.05 -40.35
CA ALA A 412 26.80 8.68 -40.16
C ALA A 412 27.08 7.20 -40.45
N LEU A 413 26.10 6.30 -40.24
CA LEU A 413 26.23 4.88 -40.61
C LEU A 413 26.36 4.64 -42.13
N THR A 414 26.13 5.64 -42.97
CA THR A 414 26.41 5.58 -44.41
C THR A 414 27.89 5.79 -44.74
N LEU A 415 28.69 6.30 -43.78
CA LEU A 415 30.11 6.55 -43.96
C LEU A 415 30.93 5.25 -43.96
N PRO A 416 32.07 5.22 -44.68
CA PRO A 416 32.95 4.05 -44.71
C PRO A 416 33.42 3.62 -43.31
N ASN A 417 33.23 2.33 -42.99
CA ASN A 417 33.64 1.71 -41.72
C ASN A 417 33.04 2.33 -40.44
N ALA A 418 31.91 3.03 -40.56
CA ALA A 418 31.23 3.64 -39.41
C ALA A 418 30.66 2.58 -38.46
N GLN A 419 30.79 2.84 -37.16
CA GLN A 419 30.17 2.07 -36.08
C GLN A 419 29.45 3.02 -35.13
N ALA A 420 28.29 2.61 -34.61
CA ALA A 420 27.46 3.46 -33.76
C ALA A 420 28.19 3.88 -32.47
N GLU A 421 29.11 3.06 -31.94
CA GLU A 421 29.92 3.39 -30.76
C GLU A 421 30.78 4.65 -30.95
N GLN A 422 31.16 4.97 -32.19
CA GLN A 422 31.94 6.15 -32.51
C GLN A 422 31.11 7.45 -32.44
N MET A 423 29.78 7.32 -32.40
CA MET A 423 28.82 8.41 -32.46
C MET A 423 28.40 8.88 -31.05
N LEU A 424 28.83 8.17 -30.00
CA LEU A 424 28.63 8.57 -28.60
C LEU A 424 29.22 9.95 -28.26
N SER A 425 30.15 10.44 -29.07
CA SER A 425 30.75 11.77 -28.90
C SER A 425 30.14 12.85 -29.81
N PHE A 426 29.01 12.56 -30.47
CA PHE A 426 28.37 13.51 -31.39
C PHE A 426 27.82 14.72 -30.65
N GLU A 427 27.09 14.52 -29.55
CA GLU A 427 26.56 15.62 -28.74
C GLU A 427 27.69 16.51 -28.19
N ASP A 428 28.72 15.92 -27.58
CA ASP A 428 29.93 16.62 -27.12
C ASP A 428 30.69 17.39 -28.23
N ALA A 429 30.44 17.05 -29.50
CA ALA A 429 31.09 17.62 -30.67
C ALA A 429 30.16 18.52 -31.49
N ASP A 430 28.95 18.83 -31.00
CA ASP A 430 27.92 19.59 -31.74
C ASP A 430 27.62 19.00 -33.13
N VAL A 431 27.56 17.66 -33.21
CA VAL A 431 27.25 16.93 -34.44
C VAL A 431 25.78 16.53 -34.45
N ASP A 432 24.97 17.31 -35.16
CA ASP A 432 23.56 17.04 -35.44
C ASP A 432 23.34 16.48 -36.87
N ALA A 433 22.09 16.13 -37.17
CA ALA A 433 21.72 15.64 -38.49
C ALA A 433 21.84 16.71 -39.59
N GLU A 434 21.79 18.00 -39.26
CA GLU A 434 21.97 19.07 -40.26
C GLU A 434 23.42 19.13 -40.74
N LEU A 435 24.37 19.16 -39.80
CA LEU A 435 25.80 19.15 -40.06
C LEU A 435 26.19 17.94 -40.92
N LEU A 436 25.72 16.75 -40.56
CA LEU A 436 26.01 15.55 -41.34
C LEU A 436 25.43 15.58 -42.75
N ARG A 437 24.20 16.08 -42.94
CA ARG A 437 23.62 16.25 -44.29
C ARG A 437 24.46 17.20 -45.13
N LEU A 438 24.88 18.33 -44.55
CA LEU A 438 25.73 19.31 -45.24
C LEU A 438 27.08 18.71 -45.61
N LEU A 439 27.73 18.01 -44.68
CA LEU A 439 29.00 17.32 -44.93
C LEU A 439 28.87 16.27 -46.04
N LEU A 440 27.84 15.43 -46.01
CA LEU A 440 27.58 14.45 -47.06
C LEU A 440 27.29 15.12 -48.42
N ALA A 441 26.60 16.27 -48.42
CA ALA A 441 26.30 17.04 -49.63
C ALA A 441 27.53 17.71 -50.26
N THR A 442 28.66 17.83 -49.55
CA THR A 442 29.92 18.32 -50.14
C THR A 442 30.53 17.35 -51.15
N GLY A 443 30.14 16.06 -51.11
CA GLY A 443 30.71 15.02 -51.98
C GLY A 443 32.10 14.54 -51.58
N VAL A 444 32.58 14.85 -50.37
CA VAL A 444 33.87 14.38 -49.85
C VAL A 444 33.84 12.86 -49.60
N GLU A 445 34.54 12.10 -50.43
CA GLU A 445 34.50 10.63 -50.43
C GLU A 445 35.29 9.96 -49.29
N ASP A 446 36.29 10.65 -48.71
CA ASP A 446 37.14 10.14 -47.63
C ASP A 446 36.65 10.54 -46.22
N LEU A 447 35.40 10.99 -46.11
CA LEU A 447 34.79 11.38 -44.84
C LEU A 447 34.62 10.15 -43.92
N THR A 448 35.06 10.27 -42.67
CA THR A 448 34.93 9.24 -41.63
C THR A 448 34.24 9.84 -40.41
N VAL A 449 33.74 9.00 -39.50
CA VAL A 449 33.14 9.48 -38.24
C VAL A 449 34.12 10.35 -37.45
N SER A 450 35.41 10.01 -37.42
CA SER A 450 36.44 10.82 -36.75
C SER A 450 36.64 12.19 -37.42
N HIS A 451 36.50 12.27 -38.75
CA HIS A 451 36.53 13.56 -39.45
C HIS A 451 35.31 14.42 -39.09
N VAL A 452 34.11 13.83 -39.06
CA VAL A 452 32.88 14.53 -38.66
C VAL A 452 33.01 15.10 -37.25
N VAL A 453 33.44 14.29 -36.28
CA VAL A 453 33.65 14.74 -34.89
C VAL A 453 34.71 15.85 -34.81
N ALA A 454 35.78 15.75 -35.59
CA ALA A 454 36.82 16.79 -35.61
C ALA A 454 36.31 18.12 -36.20
N LEU A 455 35.43 18.05 -37.19
CA LEU A 455 34.81 19.21 -37.84
C LEU A 455 33.76 19.87 -36.94
N GLY A 456 32.91 19.08 -36.27
CA GLY A 456 31.96 19.60 -35.29
C GLY A 456 32.67 20.30 -34.12
N LYS A 457 33.72 19.68 -33.56
CA LYS A 457 34.57 20.32 -32.53
C LYS A 457 35.30 21.57 -32.99
N ALA A 458 35.48 21.75 -34.30
CA ALA A 458 36.04 22.94 -34.89
C ALA A 458 34.99 24.02 -35.14
N ASP A 459 33.72 23.78 -34.79
CA ASP A 459 32.58 24.67 -35.01
C ASP A 459 32.49 25.10 -36.49
N ILE A 460 32.56 24.13 -37.40
CA ILE A 460 32.53 24.41 -38.83
C ILE A 460 31.20 25.07 -39.20
N ASP A 461 31.29 26.23 -39.85
CA ASP A 461 30.12 27.02 -40.22
C ASP A 461 29.22 26.29 -41.24
N ARG A 462 27.92 26.26 -40.96
CA ARG A 462 26.91 25.55 -41.77
C ARG A 462 26.66 26.26 -43.11
N ASP A 463 26.71 27.59 -43.15
CA ASP A 463 26.55 28.38 -44.38
C ASP A 463 27.76 28.20 -45.30
N PHE A 464 28.96 28.13 -44.72
CA PHE A 464 30.18 27.75 -45.42
C PHE A 464 30.06 26.36 -46.05
N LEU A 465 29.62 25.34 -45.31
CA LEU A 465 29.42 24.00 -45.88
C LEU A 465 28.38 23.98 -47.00
N ARG A 466 27.32 24.78 -46.88
CA ARG A 466 26.32 24.95 -47.95
C ARG A 466 26.95 25.57 -49.20
N ALA A 467 27.79 26.59 -49.03
CA ALA A 467 28.54 27.21 -50.11
C ALA A 467 29.53 26.23 -50.77
N ILE A 468 30.21 25.39 -49.99
CA ILE A 468 31.10 24.34 -50.48
C ILE A 468 30.33 23.35 -51.36
N SER A 469 29.19 22.85 -50.89
CA SER A 469 28.31 21.95 -51.67
C SER A 469 27.85 22.61 -52.98
N ASP A 470 27.34 23.84 -52.91
CA ASP A 470 26.88 24.61 -54.07
C ASP A 470 27.98 24.92 -55.09
N GLY A 471 29.22 25.06 -54.61
CA GLY A 471 30.40 25.33 -55.43
C GLY A 471 30.85 24.13 -56.28
N ALA A 472 30.40 22.91 -55.95
CA ALA A 472 30.77 21.65 -56.58
C ALA A 472 32.30 21.49 -56.70
N ILE A 473 32.99 21.49 -55.55
CA ILE A 473 34.46 21.53 -55.50
C ILE A 473 35.05 20.14 -55.79
N ASN A 474 35.74 20.01 -56.92
CA ASN A 474 36.40 18.78 -57.32
C ASN A 474 37.70 18.54 -56.55
N GLY A 475 37.91 17.31 -56.07
CA GLY A 475 39.13 16.90 -55.35
C GLY A 475 39.18 17.33 -53.88
N LEU A 476 38.05 17.79 -53.33
CA LEU A 476 37.95 18.10 -51.91
C LEU A 476 38.09 16.83 -51.07
N SER A 477 38.81 16.93 -49.95
CA SER A 477 39.01 15.85 -48.98
C SER A 477 38.57 16.30 -47.59
N ALA A 478 38.37 15.36 -46.69
CA ALA A 478 38.05 15.66 -45.30
C ALA A 478 39.17 16.47 -44.61
N SER A 479 40.43 16.22 -44.97
CA SER A 479 41.57 17.01 -44.49
C SER A 479 41.53 18.44 -44.99
N HIS A 480 41.11 18.66 -46.24
CA HIS A 480 40.92 20.01 -46.78
C HIS A 480 39.81 20.76 -46.05
N LEU A 481 38.66 20.13 -45.80
CA LEU A 481 37.57 20.72 -45.01
C LEU A 481 38.05 21.12 -43.61
N TYR A 482 38.79 20.24 -42.94
CA TYR A 482 39.31 20.51 -41.60
C TYR A 482 40.29 21.68 -41.57
N GLN A 483 41.17 21.78 -42.57
CA GLN A 483 42.05 22.93 -42.72
C GLN A 483 41.27 24.22 -42.96
N LEU A 484 40.29 24.19 -43.87
CA LEU A 484 39.45 25.36 -44.16
C LEU A 484 38.70 25.83 -42.91
N ALA A 485 38.14 24.92 -42.11
CA ALA A 485 37.49 25.24 -40.84
C ALA A 485 38.44 25.89 -39.82
N ARG A 486 39.68 25.38 -39.67
CA ARG A 486 40.67 25.94 -38.72
C ARG A 486 41.17 27.35 -39.08
N HIS A 487 40.96 27.78 -40.31
CA HIS A 487 41.42 29.07 -40.82
C HIS A 487 40.25 30.04 -41.08
N ASP A 488 39.11 29.81 -40.42
CA ASP A 488 37.91 30.67 -40.48
C ASP A 488 37.45 30.92 -41.94
N ALA A 489 37.45 29.88 -42.77
CA ALA A 489 36.91 29.98 -44.12
C ALA A 489 35.39 30.18 -44.08
N GLU A 490 34.94 31.36 -44.49
CA GLU A 490 33.52 31.71 -44.61
C GLU A 490 32.94 31.50 -46.03
N GLU A 491 31.61 31.52 -46.16
CA GLU A 491 30.89 31.38 -47.43
C GLU A 491 31.34 32.36 -48.53
N ASP A 492 31.66 33.60 -48.14
CA ASP A 492 32.10 34.67 -49.05
C ASP A 492 33.36 34.29 -49.83
N HIS A 493 34.23 33.47 -49.22
CA HIS A 493 35.43 32.98 -49.89
C HIS A 493 35.11 31.98 -51.00
N VAL A 494 34.14 31.10 -50.76
CA VAL A 494 33.68 30.14 -51.77
C VAL A 494 32.93 30.88 -52.89
N PHE A 495 32.15 31.90 -52.56
CA PHE A 495 31.48 32.75 -53.54
C PHE A 495 32.48 33.51 -54.41
N ALA A 496 33.54 34.08 -53.82
CA ALA A 496 34.60 34.75 -54.56
C ALA A 496 35.33 33.79 -55.51
N ALA A 497 35.64 32.57 -55.05
CA ALA A 497 36.29 31.54 -55.87
C ALA A 497 35.40 31.12 -57.06
N THR A 498 34.13 30.81 -56.79
CA THR A 498 33.18 30.39 -57.83
C THR A 498 32.84 31.51 -58.82
N THR A 499 32.83 32.77 -58.38
CA THR A 499 32.68 33.94 -59.27
C THR A 499 33.90 34.10 -60.18
N ARG A 500 35.10 33.84 -59.67
CA ARG A 500 36.36 33.99 -60.42
C ARG A 500 36.60 32.88 -61.43
N TYR A 501 36.30 31.63 -61.07
CA TYR A 501 36.67 30.45 -61.86
C TYR A 501 35.49 29.74 -62.53
N GLY A 502 34.25 30.04 -62.13
CA GLY A 502 33.04 29.35 -62.60
C GLY A 502 32.86 27.97 -61.95
N ARG A 503 31.62 27.47 -61.90
CA ARG A 503 31.31 26.16 -61.30
C ARG A 503 31.40 25.04 -62.36
N PRO A 504 31.95 23.85 -62.05
CA PRO A 504 32.62 23.47 -60.80
C PRO A 504 34.05 24.04 -60.70
N ILE A 505 34.53 24.29 -59.47
CA ILE A 505 35.94 24.68 -59.21
C ILE A 505 36.76 23.49 -58.70
N SER A 506 38.09 23.51 -58.86
CA SER A 506 38.99 22.56 -58.20
C SER A 506 39.35 23.01 -56.78
N VAL A 507 39.76 22.07 -55.92
CA VAL A 507 40.25 22.41 -54.58
C VAL A 507 41.43 23.38 -54.64
N GLU A 508 42.32 23.25 -55.62
CA GLU A 508 43.45 24.18 -55.80
C GLU A 508 42.97 25.59 -56.16
N GLN A 509 41.92 25.73 -56.98
CA GLN A 509 41.32 27.03 -57.31
C GLN A 509 40.64 27.68 -56.11
N LEU A 510 40.02 26.88 -55.23
CA LEU A 510 39.47 27.36 -53.96
C LEU A 510 40.59 27.89 -53.05
N PHE A 511 41.64 27.11 -52.82
CA PHE A 511 42.78 27.54 -52.02
C PHE A 511 43.50 28.74 -52.64
N GLU A 512 43.64 28.80 -53.97
CA GLU A 512 44.22 29.96 -54.67
C GLU A 512 43.40 31.23 -54.46
N ALA A 513 42.07 31.13 -54.45
CA ALA A 513 41.20 32.27 -54.13
C ALA A 513 41.39 32.75 -52.69
N LEU A 514 41.62 31.82 -51.75
CA LEU A 514 41.86 32.10 -50.33
C LEU A 514 43.23 32.75 -50.07
N ARG A 515 44.26 32.46 -50.87
CA ARG A 515 45.61 33.07 -50.75
C ARG A 515 45.64 34.59 -50.85
N GLY A 516 44.59 35.22 -51.38
CA GLY A 516 44.46 36.68 -51.44
C GLY A 516 43.98 37.32 -50.14
N ASN A 517 43.34 36.53 -49.26
CA ASN A 517 42.71 36.99 -48.01
C ASN A 517 43.40 36.44 -46.76
N TRP A 518 44.18 35.36 -46.86
CA TRP A 518 44.96 34.78 -45.76
C TRP A 518 46.43 35.18 -45.83
N ASP A 519 47.08 35.31 -44.67
CA ASP A 519 48.53 35.59 -44.60
C ASP A 519 49.31 34.43 -45.23
N ALA A 520 50.46 34.71 -45.86
CA ALA A 520 51.18 33.69 -46.64
C ALA A 520 51.63 32.47 -45.81
N ASP A 521 51.75 32.65 -44.50
CA ASP A 521 52.11 31.62 -43.51
C ASP A 521 50.90 30.82 -42.99
N ASP A 522 49.67 31.29 -43.26
CA ASP A 522 48.39 30.67 -42.85
C ASP A 522 47.73 29.88 -43.99
N ILE A 523 48.33 29.84 -45.17
CA ILE A 523 47.83 29.07 -46.30
C ILE A 523 48.31 27.62 -46.17
N PRO A 524 47.42 26.63 -46.05
CA PRO A 524 47.83 25.24 -45.95
C PRO A 524 48.61 24.81 -47.20
N THR A 525 49.73 24.12 -47.01
CA THR A 525 50.37 23.38 -48.10
C THR A 525 49.47 22.22 -48.48
N LEU A 526 48.92 22.27 -49.71
CA LEU A 526 48.27 21.15 -50.40
C LEU A 526 49.10 19.86 -50.30
#